data_AF-A0A7N0V7G4-F1
#
_entry.id   AF-A0A7N0V7G4-F1
#
_cell.length_a   1.000
_cell.length_b   1.000
_cell.length_c   1.000
_cell.angle_alpha   90.00
_cell.angle_beta   90.00
_cell.angle_gamma   90.00
#
_symmetry.space_group_name_H-M   'P 1'
#
loop_
_entity.id
_entity.type
_entity.pdbx_description
1 polymer ?
#
loop_
_entity_poly.entity_id
_entity_poly.type
_entity_poly.pdbx_seq_one_letter_code
_entity_poly.pdbx_strand_id
1 'polypeptide(L)'
;MGHESYVIVHNIAKRHNVGTLARSATAFGVTEVILVGRRDFNAFGSHGSTSHLKFRHFHSLQEARVFLKEKDCDICGVEITDDAVAVNQHPFKTSTAFLLGNEGSGLSPKECEICDFFVYIPQYGCGTASLNVTVAASIVLHQFGVWAGFPERNRDGNKFIVAEKPALKQSFCAETKESIIQERKSKRENASTGFFEDGGNGSSPSDMLDTLFYE
;
A
#
# COMPACT_ATOMS: atom_id res chain seq x y z
N MET A 1 10.05 -13.08 20.41
CA MET A 1 9.27 -12.81 19.19
C MET A 1 9.97 -11.65 18.49
N GLY A 2 10.21 -11.73 17.19
CA GLY A 2 10.88 -10.65 16.46
C GLY A 2 9.91 -9.51 16.16
N HIS A 3 10.44 -8.32 15.85
CA HIS A 3 9.64 -7.20 15.35
C HIS A 3 9.13 -7.50 13.93
N GLU A 4 7.92 -7.09 13.61
CA GLU A 4 7.34 -7.19 12.27
C GLU A 4 7.19 -5.81 11.64
N SER A 5 7.27 -5.74 10.32
CA SER A 5 6.98 -4.52 9.55
C SER A 5 5.79 -4.71 8.63
N TYR A 6 4.98 -3.67 8.52
CA TYR A 6 3.81 -3.60 7.65
C TYR A 6 3.88 -2.33 6.81
N VAL A 7 3.19 -2.32 5.68
CA VAL A 7 3.06 -1.12 4.84
C VAL A 7 1.59 -0.85 4.60
N ILE A 8 1.12 0.33 4.99
CA ILE A 8 -0.25 0.78 4.74
C ILE A 8 -0.26 1.63 3.48
N VAL A 9 -1.19 1.31 2.58
CA VAL A 9 -1.40 2.06 1.36
C VAL A 9 -2.86 2.42 1.21
N HIS A 10 -3.14 3.72 1.25
CA HIS A 10 -4.48 4.27 1.21
C HIS A 10 -4.74 4.97 -0.12
N ASN A 11 -5.81 4.57 -0.82
CA ASN A 11 -6.28 5.19 -2.08
C ASN A 11 -5.17 5.53 -3.10
N ILE A 12 -4.39 4.52 -3.51
CA ILE A 12 -3.27 4.69 -4.47
C ILE A 12 -3.76 5.35 -5.76
N ALA A 13 -3.31 6.58 -6.01
CA ALA A 13 -3.66 7.33 -7.22
C ALA A 13 -2.96 6.78 -8.48
N LYS A 14 -1.79 6.13 -8.36
CA LYS A 14 -0.98 5.71 -9.52
C LYS A 14 -0.50 4.25 -9.42
N ARG A 15 -0.92 3.41 -10.38
CA ARG A 15 -0.61 1.97 -10.45
C ARG A 15 0.89 1.64 -10.47
N HIS A 16 1.75 2.52 -10.98
CA HIS A 16 3.19 2.24 -11.10
C HIS A 16 3.92 2.19 -9.75
N ASN A 17 3.43 2.92 -8.73
CA ASN A 17 4.08 2.93 -7.41
C ASN A 17 3.91 1.61 -6.66
N VAL A 18 2.86 0.83 -6.95
CA VAL A 18 2.54 -0.41 -6.24
C VAL A 18 3.55 -1.51 -6.51
N GLY A 19 3.97 -1.68 -7.77
CA GLY A 19 4.91 -2.74 -8.15
C GLY A 19 6.30 -2.52 -7.53
N THR A 20 6.79 -1.29 -7.57
CA THR A 20 8.07 -0.89 -6.95
C THR A 20 8.00 -1.03 -5.43
N LEU A 21 6.92 -0.56 -4.80
CA LEU A 21 6.71 -0.72 -3.37
C LEU A 21 6.67 -2.19 -2.96
N ALA A 22 5.95 -3.04 -3.71
CA ALA A 22 5.91 -4.48 -3.44
C ALA A 22 7.31 -5.12 -3.55
N ARG A 23 8.13 -4.71 -4.53
CA ARG A 23 9.50 -5.21 -4.63
C ARG A 23 10.35 -4.81 -3.42
N SER A 24 10.30 -3.55 -3.00
CA SER A 24 11.01 -3.08 -1.81
C SER A 24 10.50 -3.77 -0.54
N ALA A 25 9.18 -3.90 -0.39
CA ALA A 25 8.56 -4.60 0.72
C ALA A 25 9.02 -6.07 0.82
N THR A 26 9.09 -6.78 -0.31
CA THR A 26 9.66 -8.15 -0.34
C THR A 26 11.14 -8.14 0.05
N ALA A 27 11.93 -7.20 -0.48
CA ALA A 27 13.37 -7.14 -0.24
C ALA A 27 13.71 -6.87 1.24
N PHE A 28 12.92 -6.04 1.91
CA PHE A 28 13.14 -5.65 3.32
C PHE A 28 12.32 -6.48 4.33
N GLY A 29 11.72 -7.60 3.90
CA GLY A 29 11.07 -8.53 4.81
C GLY A 29 9.74 -8.03 5.39
N VAL A 30 9.00 -7.20 4.67
CA VAL A 30 7.66 -6.76 5.08
C VAL A 30 6.73 -7.96 5.23
N THR A 31 6.02 -7.99 6.35
CA THR A 31 5.13 -9.09 6.73
C THR A 31 3.84 -9.09 5.92
N GLU A 32 3.20 -7.93 5.80
CA GLU A 32 1.95 -7.76 5.06
C GLU A 32 1.80 -6.33 4.55
N VAL A 33 1.28 -6.19 3.32
CA VAL A 33 0.87 -4.91 2.75
C VAL A 33 -0.62 -4.73 2.99
N ILE A 34 -0.97 -3.68 3.72
CA ILE A 34 -2.32 -3.31 4.08
C ILE A 34 -2.84 -2.28 3.10
N LEU A 35 -3.93 -2.60 2.44
CA LEU A 35 -4.59 -1.79 1.43
C LEU A 35 -5.86 -1.20 2.02
N VAL A 36 -6.02 0.11 1.97
CA VAL A 36 -7.17 0.80 2.55
C VAL A 36 -7.90 1.61 1.49
N GLY A 37 -9.24 1.52 1.49
CA GLY A 37 -10.10 2.34 0.63
C GLY A 37 -10.65 1.58 -0.59
N ARG A 38 -10.81 2.28 -1.73
CA ARG A 38 -11.57 1.74 -2.89
C ARG A 38 -10.92 0.50 -3.49
N ARG A 39 -11.77 -0.48 -3.82
CA ARG A 39 -11.39 -1.86 -4.21
C ARG A 39 -10.95 -2.02 -5.66
N ASP A 40 -10.45 -0.98 -6.32
CA ASP A 40 -10.06 -1.01 -7.75
C ASP A 40 -8.69 -1.69 -7.97
N PHE A 41 -8.44 -2.79 -7.25
CA PHE A 41 -7.21 -3.57 -7.24
C PHE A 41 -7.07 -4.54 -8.42
N ASN A 42 -7.64 -4.21 -9.58
CA ASN A 42 -7.41 -4.93 -10.83
C ASN A 42 -6.02 -4.63 -11.44
N ALA A 43 -5.00 -4.37 -10.61
CA ALA A 43 -3.74 -3.73 -11.01
C ALA A 43 -2.47 -4.48 -10.60
N PHE A 44 -2.56 -5.65 -9.99
CA PHE A 44 -1.37 -6.46 -9.70
C PHE A 44 -0.91 -7.20 -10.95
N GLY A 45 -0.52 -6.44 -11.98
CA GLY A 45 0.23 -6.92 -13.13
C GLY A 45 1.48 -7.63 -12.63
N SER A 46 1.48 -8.94 -12.75
CA SER A 46 2.40 -9.85 -12.10
C SER A 46 3.81 -9.74 -12.67
N HIS A 47 4.73 -9.19 -11.90
CA HIS A 47 6.17 -9.42 -12.07
C HIS A 47 6.69 -10.06 -10.78
N GLY A 48 6.51 -11.37 -10.61
CA GLY A 48 7.23 -12.26 -9.67
C GLY A 48 7.19 -11.95 -8.15
N SER A 49 7.62 -10.76 -7.73
CA SER A 49 7.82 -10.34 -6.33
C SER A 49 6.54 -10.34 -5.49
N THR A 50 5.39 -10.02 -6.09
CA THR A 50 4.10 -10.02 -5.38
C THR A 50 3.69 -11.41 -4.87
N SER A 51 4.31 -12.49 -5.35
CA SER A 51 4.01 -13.84 -4.86
C SER A 51 4.54 -14.10 -3.44
N HIS A 52 5.52 -13.33 -2.97
CA HIS A 52 6.10 -13.49 -1.63
C HIS A 52 5.51 -12.52 -0.59
N LEU A 53 4.59 -11.64 -1.00
CA LEU A 53 3.94 -10.69 -0.11
C LEU A 53 2.49 -11.05 0.13
N LYS A 54 2.08 -10.93 1.40
CA LYS A 54 0.68 -10.98 1.79
C LYS A 54 0.05 -9.61 1.57
N PHE A 55 -1.16 -9.62 1.06
CA PHE A 55 -1.98 -8.42 0.93
C PHE A 55 -3.23 -8.56 1.77
N ARG A 56 -3.54 -7.53 2.55
CA ARG A 56 -4.78 -7.41 3.31
C ARG A 56 -5.53 -6.16 2.89
N HIS A 57 -6.84 -6.26 2.71
CA HIS A 57 -7.68 -5.10 2.39
C HIS A 57 -8.66 -4.75 3.51
N PHE A 58 -8.78 -3.45 3.78
CA PHE A 58 -9.75 -2.82 4.68
C PHE A 58 -10.49 -1.69 3.97
N HIS A 59 -11.72 -1.39 4.41
CA HIS A 59 -12.51 -0.31 3.82
C HIS A 59 -12.15 1.06 4.41
N SER A 60 -11.71 1.06 5.67
CA SER A 60 -11.39 2.28 6.41
C SER A 60 -10.03 2.20 7.09
N LEU A 61 -9.44 3.37 7.33
CA LEU A 61 -8.18 3.50 8.08
C LEU A 61 -8.37 3.05 9.54
N GLN A 62 -9.56 3.24 10.09
CA GLN A 62 -9.92 2.81 11.44
C GLN A 62 -9.92 1.28 11.58
N GLU A 63 -10.48 0.53 10.62
CA GLU A 63 -10.40 -0.94 10.63
C GLU A 63 -8.95 -1.43 10.59
N ALA A 64 -8.12 -0.83 9.73
CA ALA A 64 -6.69 -1.13 9.66
C ALA A 64 -5.99 -0.85 10.99
N ARG A 65 -6.33 0.27 11.65
CA ARG A 65 -5.78 0.63 12.96
C ARG A 65 -6.15 -0.34 14.06
N VAL A 66 -7.40 -0.80 14.11
CA VAL A 66 -7.85 -1.81 15.08
C VAL A 66 -7.06 -3.10 14.92
N PHE A 67 -6.94 -3.59 13.68
CA PHE A 67 -6.16 -4.79 13.38
C PHE A 67 -4.69 -4.69 13.78
N LEU A 68 -4.05 -3.54 13.54
CA LEU A 68 -2.65 -3.33 13.90
C LEU A 68 -2.46 -3.20 15.41
N LYS A 69 -3.38 -2.54 16.13
CA LYS A 69 -3.36 -2.50 17.60
C LYS A 69 -3.49 -3.88 18.23
N GLU A 70 -4.36 -4.74 17.71
CA GLU A 70 -4.49 -6.13 18.18
C GLU A 70 -3.19 -6.94 18.02
N LYS A 71 -2.28 -6.48 17.16
CA LYS A 71 -0.96 -7.07 16.90
C LYS A 71 0.19 -6.40 17.66
N ASP A 72 -0.10 -5.47 18.57
CA ASP A 72 0.92 -4.66 19.27
C ASP A 72 1.87 -3.97 18.28
N CYS A 73 1.29 -3.38 17.23
CA CYS A 73 1.98 -2.75 16.12
C CYS A 73 1.63 -1.26 16.04
N ASP A 74 2.64 -0.40 16.17
CA ASP A 74 2.48 1.04 16.05
C ASP A 74 2.33 1.45 14.58
N ILE A 75 1.58 2.52 14.34
CA ILE A 75 1.45 3.14 13.01
C ILE A 75 2.39 4.34 12.92
N CYS A 76 3.40 4.23 12.06
CA CYS A 76 4.37 5.28 11.80
C CYS A 76 4.01 6.01 10.50
N GLY A 77 3.68 7.30 10.60
CA GLY A 77 3.54 8.18 9.45
C GLY A 77 4.91 8.59 8.92
N VAL A 78 5.17 8.38 7.63
CA VAL A 78 6.37 8.88 6.96
C VAL A 78 6.02 10.20 6.28
N GLU A 79 6.25 11.29 7.01
CA GLU A 79 5.88 12.64 6.62
C GLU A 79 6.77 13.66 7.31
N ILE A 80 6.95 14.81 6.68
CA ILE A 80 7.70 15.94 7.22
C ILE A 80 6.73 16.80 8.05
N THR A 81 6.61 16.48 9.34
CA THR A 81 5.84 17.24 10.33
C THR A 81 6.76 17.85 11.40
N ASP A 82 6.30 18.86 12.13
CA ASP A 82 7.11 19.55 13.15
C ASP A 82 7.52 18.61 14.30
N ASP A 83 6.73 17.58 14.58
CA ASP A 83 6.94 16.56 15.59
C ASP A 83 7.63 15.28 15.05
N ALA A 84 7.95 15.23 13.76
CA ALA A 84 8.59 14.06 13.16
C ALA A 84 10.04 13.91 13.62
N VAL A 85 10.43 12.67 13.91
CA VAL A 85 11.81 12.32 14.27
C VAL A 85 12.57 11.82 13.05
N ALA A 86 13.86 12.14 12.96
CA ALA A 86 14.69 11.65 11.87
C ALA A 86 14.80 10.11 11.91
N VAL A 87 14.46 9.44 10.80
CA VAL A 87 14.37 7.97 10.75
C VAL A 87 15.68 7.26 11.09
N ASN A 88 16.82 7.87 10.81
CA ASN A 88 18.15 7.33 11.11
C ASN A 88 18.51 7.36 12.61
N GLN A 89 17.67 7.97 13.45
CA GLN A 89 17.77 7.87 14.91
C GLN A 89 17.03 6.62 15.45
N HIS A 90 16.36 5.86 14.57
CA HIS A 90 15.61 4.65 14.88
C HIS A 90 14.62 4.82 16.05
N PRO A 91 13.61 5.71 15.93
CA PRO A 91 12.65 5.99 17.00
C PRO A 91 11.64 4.85 17.26
N PHE A 92 11.86 3.68 16.67
CA PHE A 92 10.97 2.52 16.74
C PHE A 92 11.05 1.85 18.12
N LYS A 93 9.94 1.25 18.57
CA LYS A 93 9.83 0.57 19.86
C LYS A 93 9.26 -0.84 19.74
N THR A 94 8.31 -1.02 18.85
CA THR A 94 7.55 -2.26 18.65
C THR A 94 7.56 -2.65 17.16
N SER A 95 6.74 -3.64 16.78
CA SER A 95 6.40 -3.85 15.37
C SER A 95 5.81 -2.56 14.79
N THR A 96 6.05 -2.27 13.52
CA THR A 96 5.64 -0.97 12.95
C THR A 96 5.00 -1.11 11.57
N ALA A 97 3.86 -0.46 11.41
CA ALA A 97 3.19 -0.28 10.14
C ALA A 97 3.48 1.13 9.59
N PHE A 98 4.06 1.18 8.39
CA PHE A 98 4.43 2.45 7.77
C PHE A 98 3.31 2.95 6.86
N LEU A 99 2.81 4.15 7.14
CA LEU A 99 1.86 4.87 6.31
C LEU A 99 2.59 6.02 5.59
N LEU A 100 2.59 5.98 4.26
CA LEU A 100 3.42 6.86 3.44
C LEU A 100 2.57 7.97 2.83
N GLY A 101 3.03 9.23 2.96
CA GLY A 101 2.41 10.38 2.32
C GLY A 101 2.49 10.34 0.79
N ASN A 102 1.53 10.97 0.12
CA ASN A 102 1.58 11.15 -1.33
C ASN A 102 2.55 12.29 -1.70
N GLU A 103 3.27 12.17 -2.81
CA GLU A 103 4.42 13.03 -3.16
C GLU A 103 4.09 14.53 -3.26
N GLY A 104 2.83 14.86 -3.58
CA GLY A 104 2.37 16.25 -3.72
C GLY A 104 1.53 16.76 -2.56
N SER A 105 0.72 15.90 -1.93
CA SER A 105 -0.23 16.30 -0.88
C SER A 105 0.18 15.89 0.53
N GLY A 106 1.24 15.10 0.66
CA GLY A 106 1.60 14.43 1.89
C GLY A 106 0.53 13.46 2.37
N LEU A 107 0.55 13.19 3.68
CA LEU A 107 -0.54 12.54 4.42
C LEU A 107 -1.72 13.50 4.62
N SER A 108 -2.92 13.02 4.35
CA SER A 108 -4.16 13.71 4.67
C SER A 108 -4.41 13.75 6.19
N PRO A 109 -5.24 14.69 6.69
CA PRO A 109 -5.55 14.76 8.12
C PRO A 109 -6.05 13.43 8.73
N LYS A 110 -6.87 12.69 7.99
CA LYS A 110 -7.39 11.38 8.41
C LYS A 110 -6.29 10.31 8.52
N GLU A 111 -5.26 10.41 7.69
CA GLU A 111 -4.10 9.53 7.76
C GLU A 111 -3.22 9.90 8.95
N CYS A 112 -2.98 11.19 9.18
CA CYS A 112 -2.25 11.65 10.36
C CYS A 112 -2.93 11.23 11.67
N GLU A 113 -4.26 11.30 11.75
CA GLU A 113 -5.04 10.92 12.94
C GLU A 113 -4.87 9.45 13.36
N ILE A 114 -4.56 8.55 12.42
CA ILE A 114 -4.35 7.14 12.74
C ILE A 114 -2.92 6.80 13.14
N CYS A 115 -1.95 7.65 12.79
CA CYS A 115 -0.55 7.46 13.15
C CYS A 115 -0.35 7.64 14.66
N ASP A 116 0.55 6.84 15.23
CA ASP A 116 0.97 6.92 16.62
C ASP A 116 2.22 7.81 16.77
N PHE A 117 3.04 7.93 15.71
CA PHE A 117 4.16 8.87 15.62
C PHE A 117 4.57 9.12 14.17
N PHE A 118 5.42 10.12 13.94
CA PHE A 118 5.91 10.50 12.62
C PHE A 118 7.43 10.40 12.51
N VAL A 119 7.89 10.02 11.33
CA VAL A 119 9.32 10.07 10.96
C VAL A 119 9.51 10.76 9.63
N TYR A 120 10.66 11.44 9.50
CA TYR A 120 11.09 12.00 8.23
C TYR A 120 12.47 11.49 7.84
N ILE A 121 12.79 11.61 6.55
CA ILE A 121 14.11 11.27 6.02
C ILE A 121 14.92 12.57 5.90
N PRO A 122 16.05 12.71 6.61
CA PRO A 122 16.92 13.86 6.46
C PRO A 122 17.37 14.05 5.00
N GLN A 123 17.19 15.26 4.48
CA GLN A 123 17.64 15.66 3.15
C GLN A 123 18.77 16.69 3.27
N TYR A 124 19.80 16.54 2.45
CA TYR A 124 21.01 17.37 2.51
C TYR A 124 21.23 18.21 1.24
N GLY A 125 20.41 17.99 0.21
CA GLY A 125 20.42 18.78 -1.03
C GLY A 125 19.33 19.84 -1.02
N CYS A 126 19.51 20.90 -1.81
CA CYS A 126 18.56 22.02 -1.95
C CYS A 126 17.63 21.92 -3.17
N GLY A 127 17.78 20.88 -4.01
CA GLY A 127 17.12 20.78 -5.32
C GLY A 127 15.76 20.08 -5.35
N THR A 128 15.26 19.58 -4.21
CA THR A 128 13.95 18.93 -4.12
C THR A 128 13.33 19.16 -2.75
N ALA A 129 12.00 19.23 -2.72
CA ALA A 129 11.23 19.38 -1.48
C ALA A 129 10.94 18.02 -0.82
N SER A 130 10.81 16.96 -1.60
CA SER A 130 10.43 15.63 -1.12
C SER A 130 11.04 14.51 -1.97
N LEU A 131 10.96 13.29 -1.44
CA LEU A 131 11.35 12.09 -2.16
C LEU A 131 10.12 11.43 -2.80
N ASN A 132 10.35 10.65 -3.86
CA ASN A 132 9.34 9.72 -4.36
C ASN A 132 8.87 8.79 -3.23
N VAL A 133 7.56 8.50 -3.17
CA VAL A 133 6.94 7.77 -2.07
C VAL A 133 7.52 6.35 -1.91
N THR A 134 7.84 5.68 -3.03
CA THR A 134 8.40 4.32 -3.00
C THR A 134 9.88 4.32 -2.59
N VAL A 135 10.61 5.40 -2.90
CA VAL A 135 11.98 5.62 -2.42
C VAL A 135 11.97 5.87 -0.91
N ALA A 136 11.08 6.75 -0.44
CA ALA A 136 10.91 7.02 0.98
C ALA A 136 10.58 5.73 1.76
N ALA A 137 9.62 4.94 1.27
CA ALA A 137 9.29 3.64 1.85
C ALA A 137 10.49 2.71 1.91
N SER A 138 11.29 2.64 0.84
CA SER A 138 12.48 1.78 0.79
C SER A 138 13.52 2.17 1.84
N ILE A 139 13.76 3.47 2.04
CA ILE A 139 14.70 3.98 3.05
C ILE A 139 14.20 3.64 4.44
N VAL A 140 12.93 3.92 4.74
CA VAL A 140 12.36 3.70 6.08
C VAL A 140 12.32 2.21 6.42
N LEU A 141 11.90 1.36 5.48
CA LEU A 141 11.89 -0.10 5.67
C LEU A 141 13.29 -0.66 5.91
N HIS A 142 14.30 -0.16 5.20
CA HIS A 142 15.68 -0.55 5.44
C HIS A 142 16.14 -0.12 6.85
N GLN A 143 15.88 1.13 7.25
CA GLN A 143 16.24 1.63 8.59
C GLN A 143 15.55 0.84 9.70
N PHE A 144 14.28 0.46 9.51
CA PHE A 144 13.57 -0.41 10.43
C PHE A 144 14.19 -1.80 10.50
N GLY A 145 14.48 -2.43 9.35
CA GLY A 145 15.11 -3.76 9.31
C GLY A 145 16.47 -3.80 10.01
N VAL A 146 17.27 -2.74 9.88
CA VAL A 146 18.54 -2.58 10.60
C VAL A 146 18.31 -2.50 12.11
N TRP A 147 17.40 -1.63 12.56
CA TRP A 147 17.07 -1.49 13.98
C TRP A 147 16.50 -2.77 14.59
N ALA A 148 15.57 -3.41 13.87
CA ALA A 148 14.91 -4.64 14.29
C ALA A 148 15.84 -5.88 14.26
N GLY A 149 17.06 -5.74 13.72
CA GLY A 149 18.02 -6.84 13.62
C GLY A 149 17.58 -7.94 12.66
N PHE A 150 16.96 -7.58 11.54
CA PHE A 150 16.54 -8.56 10.53
C PHE A 150 17.76 -9.29 9.95
N PRO A 151 17.73 -10.64 9.88
CA PRO A 151 18.86 -11.38 9.35
C PRO A 151 19.02 -11.12 7.85
N GLU A 152 20.26 -10.89 7.40
CA GLU A 152 20.58 -10.81 5.99
C GLU A 152 20.27 -12.15 5.30
N ARG A 153 19.67 -12.09 4.10
CA ARG A 153 19.42 -13.28 3.27
C ARG A 153 20.71 -13.76 2.60
N ASN A 154 20.81 -15.07 2.38
CA ASN A 154 21.95 -15.65 1.67
C ASN A 154 22.11 -15.09 0.24
N ARG A 155 23.35 -14.96 -0.19
CA ARG A 155 23.74 -14.54 -1.54
C ARG A 155 24.33 -15.71 -2.32
N ASP A 156 24.11 -15.68 -3.64
CA ASP A 156 24.76 -16.54 -4.62
C ASP A 156 25.40 -15.64 -5.68
N GLY A 157 26.74 -15.58 -5.66
CA GLY A 157 27.53 -14.61 -6.42
C GLY A 157 27.10 -13.16 -6.14
N ASN A 158 26.58 -12.48 -7.17
CA ASN A 158 26.21 -11.06 -7.13
C ASN A 158 24.72 -10.81 -6.83
N LYS A 159 23.96 -11.83 -6.41
CA LYS A 159 22.49 -11.72 -6.18
C LYS A 159 22.08 -12.40 -4.87
N PHE A 160 20.96 -11.95 -4.30
CA PHE A 160 20.30 -12.66 -3.19
C PHE A 160 19.56 -13.89 -3.69
N ILE A 161 19.58 -14.96 -2.90
CA ILE A 161 18.85 -16.20 -3.20
C ILE A 161 17.34 -15.97 -3.03
N VAL A 162 16.61 -16.08 -4.14
CA VAL A 162 15.15 -15.95 -4.18
C VAL A 162 14.53 -17.24 -3.63
N ALA A 163 13.64 -17.11 -2.65
CA ALA A 163 12.92 -18.26 -2.10
C ALA A 163 11.96 -18.86 -3.15
N GLU A 164 11.60 -20.13 -2.99
CA GLU A 164 10.55 -20.73 -3.80
C GLU A 164 9.22 -19.99 -3.61
N LYS A 165 8.43 -19.91 -4.68
CA LYS A 165 7.12 -19.26 -4.62
C LYS A 165 6.21 -20.08 -3.69
N PRO A 166 5.51 -19.44 -2.75
CA PRO A 166 4.54 -20.14 -1.93
C PRO A 166 3.43 -20.71 -2.82
N ALA A 167 3.00 -21.95 -2.53
CA ALA A 167 2.02 -22.69 -3.33
C ALA A 167 0.64 -22.02 -3.41
N LEU A 168 0.31 -21.12 -2.47
CA LEU A 168 -0.96 -20.40 -2.40
C LEU A 168 -0.72 -18.90 -2.37
N LYS A 169 -1.36 -18.16 -3.29
CA LYS A 169 -1.47 -16.70 -3.17
C LYS A 169 -2.41 -16.37 -2.01
N GLN A 170 -1.85 -15.85 -0.92
CA GLN A 170 -2.61 -15.41 0.24
C GLN A 170 -2.98 -13.93 0.09
N SER A 171 -4.13 -13.67 -0.53
CA SER A 171 -4.79 -12.37 -0.46
C SER A 171 -5.95 -12.49 0.53
N PHE A 172 -5.89 -11.72 1.61
CA PHE A 172 -6.93 -11.68 2.63
C PHE A 172 -7.78 -10.43 2.43
N CYS A 173 -9.07 -10.60 2.18
CA CYS A 173 -10.03 -9.53 2.39
C CYS A 173 -10.66 -9.75 3.76
N ALA A 174 -10.80 -8.69 4.56
CA ALA A 174 -11.45 -8.78 5.87
C ALA A 174 -12.94 -9.19 5.79
N GLU A 175 -13.52 -9.17 4.58
CA GLU A 175 -14.88 -9.58 4.28
C GLU A 175 -15.06 -11.09 4.05
N THR A 176 -16.22 -11.63 4.46
CA THR A 176 -16.64 -12.98 4.08
C THR A 176 -16.93 -13.05 2.58
N LYS A 177 -16.73 -14.22 1.96
CA LYS A 177 -17.05 -14.42 0.52
C LYS A 177 -18.47 -13.98 0.15
N GLU A 178 -19.41 -14.10 1.09
CA GLU A 178 -20.82 -13.73 0.92
C GLU A 178 -21.02 -12.21 0.80
N SER A 179 -20.38 -11.40 1.64
CA SER A 179 -20.52 -9.94 1.55
C SER A 179 -19.93 -9.39 0.25
N ILE A 180 -18.84 -10.01 -0.23
CA ILE A 180 -18.22 -9.71 -1.53
C ILE A 180 -19.20 -10.01 -2.69
N ILE A 181 -19.93 -11.12 -2.62
CA ILE A 181 -20.92 -11.49 -3.64
C ILE A 181 -22.12 -10.53 -3.61
N GLN A 182 -22.53 -10.12 -2.41
CA GLN A 182 -23.68 -9.23 -2.21
C GLN A 182 -23.38 -7.80 -2.69
N GLU A 183 -22.17 -7.29 -2.46
CA GLU A 183 -21.70 -6.00 -3.01
C GLU A 183 -21.62 -6.03 -4.56
N ARG A 184 -21.21 -7.15 -5.14
CA ARG A 184 -21.19 -7.32 -6.62
C ARG A 184 -22.59 -7.39 -7.22
N LYS A 185 -23.54 -8.00 -6.51
CA LYS A 185 -24.96 -8.01 -6.92
C LYS A 185 -25.55 -6.61 -6.84
N SER A 186 -25.36 -5.89 -5.72
CA SER A 186 -25.90 -4.53 -5.56
C SER A 186 -25.28 -3.54 -6.56
N LYS A 187 -23.99 -3.65 -6.91
CA LYS A 187 -23.38 -2.84 -7.98
C LYS A 187 -23.92 -3.16 -9.37
N ARG A 188 -24.22 -4.43 -9.67
CA ARG A 188 -24.87 -4.82 -10.93
C ARG A 188 -26.31 -4.32 -11.00
N GLU A 189 -27.03 -4.40 -9.89
CA GLU A 189 -28.41 -3.89 -9.77
C GLU A 189 -28.44 -2.36 -9.91
N ASN A 190 -27.57 -1.63 -9.21
CA ASN A 190 -27.46 -0.18 -9.33
C ASN A 190 -27.01 0.29 -10.72
N ALA A 191 -26.14 -0.48 -11.40
CA ALA A 191 -25.78 -0.20 -12.79
C ALA A 191 -26.93 -0.49 -13.77
N SER A 192 -27.83 -1.43 -13.44
CA SER A 192 -29.01 -1.73 -14.24
C SER A 192 -30.20 -0.78 -14.01
N THR A 193 -30.30 -0.16 -12.83
CA THR A 193 -31.35 0.80 -12.49
C THR A 193 -31.00 2.25 -12.83
N GLY A 194 -29.74 2.55 -13.16
CA GLY A 194 -29.28 3.90 -13.53
C GLY A 194 -29.60 4.36 -14.96
N PHE A 195 -30.46 3.65 -15.70
CA PHE A 195 -30.70 3.91 -17.14
C PHE A 195 -32.06 4.54 -17.49
N PHE A 196 -32.87 4.93 -16.50
CA PHE A 196 -34.12 5.67 -16.76
C PHE A 196 -34.33 6.76 -15.72
N GLU A 197 -33.83 7.96 -16.03
CA GLU A 197 -34.45 9.28 -15.82
C GLU A 197 -33.37 10.37 -16.00
N ASP A 198 -33.24 10.90 -17.21
CA ASP A 198 -33.64 12.29 -17.47
C ASP A 198 -33.69 12.54 -18.99
N GLY A 199 -34.83 13.02 -19.47
CA GLY A 199 -35.05 13.36 -20.86
C GLY A 199 -34.87 14.85 -21.07
N GLY A 200 -33.99 15.25 -21.98
CA GLY A 200 -34.01 16.62 -22.51
C GLY A 200 -32.71 17.15 -23.09
N ASN A 201 -32.55 17.00 -24.42
CA ASN A 201 -31.73 17.79 -25.33
C ASN A 201 -30.19 17.74 -25.24
N GLY A 202 -29.58 17.22 -26.31
CA GLY A 202 -28.24 17.65 -26.76
C GLY A 202 -27.40 16.56 -27.42
N SER A 203 -27.58 16.35 -28.73
CA SER A 203 -26.60 15.85 -29.72
C SER A 203 -25.62 14.72 -29.33
N SER A 204 -25.81 13.55 -29.96
CA SER A 204 -24.86 12.46 -30.21
C SER A 204 -24.90 12.17 -31.74
N PRO A 205 -23.95 11.50 -32.43
CA PRO A 205 -22.83 10.68 -31.92
C PRO A 205 -21.46 10.88 -32.62
N SER A 206 -20.37 10.47 -31.96
CA SER A 206 -19.33 9.72 -32.68
C SER A 206 -18.56 8.77 -31.75
N ASP A 207 -18.69 7.49 -32.09
CA ASP A 207 -17.98 6.34 -31.57
C ASP A 207 -16.45 6.47 -31.67
N MET A 208 -15.74 6.17 -30.59
CA MET A 208 -14.34 5.74 -30.62
C MET A 208 -14.03 4.78 -29.46
N LEU A 209 -14.76 3.66 -29.41
CA LEU A 209 -14.47 2.55 -28.49
C LEU A 209 -14.66 1.17 -29.14
N ASP A 210 -14.21 1.02 -30.39
CA ASP A 210 -14.38 -0.26 -31.11
C ASP A 210 -13.16 -0.65 -31.95
N THR A 211 -11.95 -0.49 -31.43
CA THR A 211 -10.76 -1.07 -32.10
C THR A 211 -9.64 -1.38 -31.13
N LEU A 212 -9.75 -2.48 -30.38
CA LEU A 212 -8.58 -3.10 -29.73
C LEU A 212 -8.69 -4.63 -29.57
N PHE A 213 -9.58 -5.28 -30.32
CA PHE A 213 -9.59 -6.73 -30.48
C PHE A 213 -9.76 -7.08 -31.96
N TYR A 214 -8.67 -7.17 -32.70
CA TYR A 214 -8.44 -8.14 -33.78
C TYR A 214 -6.94 -8.21 -34.08
N GLU A 215 -6.44 -9.45 -34.04
CA GLU A 215 -5.09 -9.99 -34.36
C GLU A 215 -3.90 -9.65 -33.44
#